data_AF-A0A0S8IZI3-F1
#
_entry.id   AF-A0A0S8IZI3-F1
#
_cell.length_a   1.000
_cell.length_b   1.000
_cell.length_c   1.000
_cell.angle_alpha   90.00
_cell.angle_beta   90.00
_cell.angle_gamma   90.00
#
_symmetry.space_group_name_H-M   'P 1'
#
loop_
_entity.id
_entity.type
_entity.pdbx_description
1 polymer ?
#
loop_
_entity_poly.entity_id
_entity_poly.type
_entity_poly.pdbx_seq_one_letter_code
_entity_poly.pdbx_strand_id
1 'polypeptide(L)'
;MPVKSKRDEEKWRKAKAIAKERGQGDNYALIMGIYKKMDPDYFKKAAAQVASRWLRARRDAGLWQQFLDEMYEGGKKMVRNTNRDTRDRYPQVEVLTLLKTDSKFRKLLRGQFDRWRAQRERAGPPGETVRDLGELEPGQTLEWSSGRDRHRGVVQRARPDRAILMTESGQTVHMRPWEVAQLSPRVI
;
A
#
# COMPACT_ATOMS: atom_id res chain seq x y z
N MET A 1 -11.66 10.02 27.57
CA MET A 1 -11.74 10.07 26.09
C MET A 1 -12.99 10.86 25.75
N PRO A 2 -12.93 11.85 24.84
CA PRO A 2 -14.12 12.60 24.46
C PRO A 2 -15.02 11.68 23.65
N VAL A 3 -16.23 11.44 24.15
CA VAL A 3 -17.22 10.58 23.54
C VAL A 3 -17.87 11.38 22.42
N LYS A 4 -17.63 11.01 21.16
CA LYS A 4 -17.90 11.89 20.00
C LYS A 4 -19.38 11.97 19.63
N SER A 5 -20.24 11.13 20.21
CA SER A 5 -21.68 11.12 19.93
C SER A 5 -22.51 10.60 21.10
N LYS A 6 -23.79 11.01 21.18
CA LYS A 6 -24.75 10.51 22.18
C LYS A 6 -24.86 8.98 22.21
N ARG A 7 -24.71 8.32 21.04
CA ARG A 7 -24.75 6.86 20.91
C ARG A 7 -23.52 6.18 21.53
N ASP A 8 -22.35 6.81 21.44
CA ASP A 8 -21.13 6.29 22.09
C ASP A 8 -21.17 6.50 23.60
N GLU A 9 -21.80 7.57 24.10
CA GLU A 9 -22.00 7.79 25.54
C GLU A 9 -22.89 6.70 26.13
N GLU A 10 -23.95 6.31 25.41
CA GLU A 10 -24.84 5.24 25.81
C GLU A 10 -24.11 3.88 25.86
N LYS A 11 -23.27 3.58 24.86
CA LYS A 11 -22.42 2.37 24.85
C LYS A 11 -21.43 2.38 26.01
N TRP A 12 -20.79 3.51 26.28
CA TRP A 12 -19.86 3.66 27.39
C TRP A 12 -20.55 3.46 28.74
N ARG A 13 -21.77 4.01 28.91
CA ARG A 13 -22.59 3.81 30.10
C ARG A 13 -22.99 2.34 30.28
N LYS A 14 -23.39 1.65 29.19
CA LYS A 14 -23.68 0.21 29.19
C LYS A 14 -22.44 -0.62 29.52
N ALA A 15 -21.27 -0.29 28.98
CA ALA A 15 -20.02 -0.98 29.29
C ALA A 15 -19.62 -0.85 30.77
N LYS A 16 -19.80 0.35 31.36
CA LYS A 16 -19.61 0.57 32.80
C LYS A 16 -20.58 -0.23 33.65
N ALA A 17 -21.86 -0.30 33.26
CA ALA A 17 -22.86 -1.10 33.97
C ALA A 17 -22.50 -2.59 34.00
N ILE A 18 -22.11 -3.17 32.85
CA ILE A 18 -21.69 -4.58 32.76
C ILE A 18 -20.39 -4.84 33.54
N ALA A 19 -19.45 -3.89 33.53
CA ALA A 19 -18.24 -4.00 34.35
C ALA A 19 -18.56 -3.96 35.85
N LYS A 20 -19.53 -3.13 36.26
CA LYS A 20 -20.02 -3.02 37.64
C LYS A 20 -20.74 -4.30 38.10
N GLU A 21 -21.55 -4.91 37.25
CA GLU A 21 -22.18 -6.22 37.51
C GLU A 21 -21.15 -7.33 37.74
N ARG A 22 -19.96 -7.21 37.14
CA ARG A 22 -18.83 -8.14 37.33
C ARG A 22 -17.93 -7.77 38.51
N GLY A 23 -18.33 -6.83 39.36
CA GLY A 23 -17.53 -6.35 40.49
C GLY A 23 -16.26 -5.58 40.08
N GLN A 24 -16.15 -5.17 38.82
CA GLN A 24 -14.98 -4.51 38.24
C GLN A 24 -15.35 -3.17 37.58
N GLY A 25 -16.26 -2.43 38.21
CA GLY A 25 -16.87 -1.20 37.68
C GLY A 25 -15.89 -0.06 37.37
N ASP A 26 -14.71 -0.08 38.01
CA ASP A 26 -13.63 0.90 37.81
C ASP A 26 -12.45 0.34 37.01
N ASN A 27 -12.51 -0.93 36.60
CA ASN A 27 -11.47 -1.55 35.78
C ASN A 27 -11.57 -1.02 34.35
N TYR A 28 -10.81 0.04 34.08
CA TYR A 28 -10.78 0.72 32.79
C TYR A 28 -10.51 -0.23 31.61
N ALA A 29 -9.61 -1.21 31.77
CA ALA A 29 -9.28 -2.16 30.72
C ALA A 29 -10.48 -3.07 30.38
N LEU A 30 -11.22 -3.51 31.40
CA LEU A 30 -12.44 -4.32 31.21
C LEU A 30 -13.54 -3.50 30.53
N ILE A 31 -13.80 -2.29 31.01
CA ILE A 31 -14.81 -1.38 30.45
C ILE A 31 -14.50 -1.09 28.97
N MET A 32 -13.22 -0.83 28.65
CA MET A 32 -12.76 -0.64 27.27
C MET A 32 -12.93 -1.88 26.41
N GLY A 33 -12.66 -3.08 26.95
CA GLY A 33 -12.87 -4.33 26.23
C GLY A 33 -14.34 -4.59 25.89
N ILE A 34 -15.25 -4.33 26.84
CA ILE A 34 -16.70 -4.44 26.65
C ILE A 34 -17.18 -3.38 25.65
N TYR A 35 -16.75 -2.13 25.81
CA TYR A 35 -17.08 -1.03 24.90
C TYR A 35 -16.68 -1.30 23.46
N LYS A 36 -15.45 -1.81 23.22
CA LYS A 36 -14.96 -2.19 21.89
C LYS A 36 -15.73 -3.35 21.26
N LYS A 37 -16.26 -4.28 22.07
CA LYS A 37 -17.13 -5.38 21.61
C LYS A 37 -18.55 -4.93 21.29
N MET A 38 -19.02 -3.83 21.90
CA MET A 38 -20.32 -3.20 21.60
C MET A 38 -20.32 -2.38 20.31
N ASP A 39 -19.15 -2.16 19.70
CA ASP A 39 -19.05 -1.58 18.37
C ASP A 39 -18.85 -2.70 17.31
N PRO A 40 -19.92 -3.09 16.59
CA PRO A 40 -19.86 -4.18 15.62
C PRO A 40 -18.90 -3.89 14.45
N ASP A 41 -18.56 -2.62 14.21
CA ASP A 41 -17.64 -2.22 13.14
C ASP A 41 -16.19 -2.08 13.62
N TYR A 42 -15.94 -2.03 14.93
CA TYR A 42 -14.59 -1.89 15.48
C TYR A 42 -13.70 -3.08 15.10
N PHE A 43 -14.22 -4.30 15.27
CA PHE A 43 -13.50 -5.52 14.89
C PHE A 43 -13.33 -5.64 13.37
N LYS A 44 -14.33 -5.23 12.58
CA LYS A 44 -14.24 -5.23 11.11
C LYS A 44 -13.18 -4.24 10.61
N LYS A 45 -13.15 -3.02 11.14
CA LYS A 45 -12.15 -1.99 10.79
C LYS A 45 -10.74 -2.39 11.22
N ALA A 46 -10.59 -2.94 12.42
CA ALA A 46 -9.29 -3.44 12.89
C ALA A 46 -8.79 -4.62 12.05
N ALA A 47 -9.66 -5.60 11.75
CA ALA A 47 -9.34 -6.73 10.88
C ALA A 47 -8.99 -6.27 9.45
N ALA A 48 -9.74 -5.32 8.89
CA ALA A 48 -9.47 -4.75 7.57
C ALA A 48 -8.12 -4.02 7.51
N GLN A 49 -7.74 -3.28 8.57
CA GLN A 49 -6.42 -2.64 8.68
C GLN A 49 -5.29 -3.68 8.75
N VAL A 50 -5.46 -4.73 9.56
CA VAL A 50 -4.47 -5.81 9.68
C VAL A 50 -4.33 -6.56 8.35
N ALA A 51 -5.44 -6.93 7.71
CA ALA A 51 -5.45 -7.57 6.39
C ALA A 51 -4.79 -6.69 5.32
N SER A 52 -5.08 -5.38 5.31
CA SER A 52 -4.46 -4.43 4.38
C SER A 52 -2.93 -4.34 4.59
N ARG A 53 -2.47 -4.33 5.85
CA ARG A 53 -1.04 -4.38 6.16
C ARG A 53 -0.41 -5.69 5.69
N TRP A 54 -1.09 -6.81 5.88
CA TRP A 54 -0.64 -8.13 5.44
C TRP A 54 -0.53 -8.22 3.91
N LEU A 55 -1.53 -7.74 3.19
CA LEU A 55 -1.53 -7.69 1.72
C LEU A 55 -0.43 -6.78 1.19
N ARG A 56 -0.21 -5.61 1.81
CA ARG A 56 0.93 -4.74 1.46
C ARG A 56 2.26 -5.43 1.72
N ALA A 57 2.46 -6.04 2.89
CA ALA A 57 3.68 -6.78 3.21
C ALA A 57 3.92 -7.94 2.23
N ARG A 58 2.87 -8.66 1.82
CA ARG A 58 2.96 -9.74 0.84
C ARG A 58 3.30 -9.24 -0.57
N ARG A 59 2.70 -8.13 -1.00
CA ARG A 59 3.04 -7.47 -2.26
C ARG A 59 4.48 -6.95 -2.24
N ASP A 60 4.88 -6.33 -1.14
CA ASP A 60 6.22 -5.81 -0.94
C ASP A 60 7.26 -6.95 -0.90
N ALA A 61 6.90 -8.13 -0.38
CA ALA A 61 7.77 -9.31 -0.43
C ALA A 61 8.00 -9.81 -1.86
N GLY A 62 6.97 -9.82 -2.72
CA GLY A 62 7.12 -10.15 -4.14
C GLY A 62 8.00 -9.16 -4.90
N LEU A 63 7.76 -7.85 -4.70
CA LEU A 63 8.58 -6.78 -5.29
C LEU A 63 10.02 -6.81 -4.78
N TRP A 64 10.21 -7.13 -3.50
CA TRP A 64 11.53 -7.27 -2.90
C TRP A 64 12.32 -8.41 -3.54
N GLN A 65 11.68 -9.55 -3.81
CA GLN A 65 12.34 -10.65 -4.51
C GLN A 65 12.71 -10.26 -5.94
N GLN A 66 11.79 -9.62 -6.69
CA GLN A 66 12.10 -9.11 -8.04
C GLN A 66 13.27 -8.13 -8.06
N PHE A 67 13.35 -7.24 -7.07
CA PHE A 67 14.48 -6.34 -6.91
C PHE A 67 15.80 -7.10 -6.68
N LEU A 68 15.79 -8.12 -5.83
CA LEU A 68 16.97 -8.95 -5.60
C LEU A 68 17.35 -9.73 -6.85
N ASP A 69 16.39 -10.26 -7.59
CA ASP A 69 16.60 -10.99 -8.84
C ASP A 69 17.26 -10.10 -9.89
N GLU A 70 16.73 -8.90 -10.11
CA GLU A 70 17.21 -7.96 -11.14
C GLU A 70 18.56 -7.32 -10.77
N MET A 71 18.73 -6.87 -9.53
CA MET A 71 19.90 -6.07 -9.14
C MET A 71 21.05 -6.92 -8.61
N TYR A 72 20.73 -8.09 -8.06
CA TYR A 72 21.62 -8.90 -7.23
C TYR A 72 21.56 -10.41 -7.51
N GLU A 73 21.01 -10.83 -8.66
CA GLU A 73 20.94 -12.25 -9.06
C GLU A 73 20.26 -13.13 -7.98
N GLY A 74 19.17 -12.63 -7.41
CA GLY A 74 18.44 -13.27 -6.33
C GLY A 74 19.15 -13.20 -4.98
N GLY A 75 20.12 -12.29 -4.86
CA GLY A 75 20.97 -12.10 -3.70
C GLY A 75 22.23 -12.97 -3.67
N LYS A 76 22.52 -13.69 -4.77
CA LYS A 76 23.76 -14.47 -4.96
C LYS A 76 24.94 -13.62 -5.42
N LYS A 77 24.68 -12.42 -5.93
CA LYS A 77 25.73 -11.50 -6.37
C LYS A 77 26.73 -11.25 -5.26
N MET A 78 28.01 -11.43 -5.58
CA MET A 78 29.10 -11.19 -4.64
C MET A 78 29.32 -9.69 -4.48
N VAL A 79 29.30 -9.23 -3.23
CA VAL A 79 29.55 -7.83 -2.86
C VAL A 79 30.69 -7.76 -1.85
N ARG A 80 31.36 -6.61 -1.81
CA ARG A 80 32.43 -6.37 -0.84
C ARG A 80 31.89 -6.58 0.58
N ASN A 81 32.59 -7.40 1.36
CA ASN A 81 32.21 -7.65 2.75
C ASN A 81 32.37 -6.36 3.57
N THR A 82 31.26 -5.88 4.12
CA THR A 82 31.21 -4.69 4.97
C THR A 82 31.50 -5.01 6.44
N ASN A 83 31.48 -6.28 6.84
CA ASN A 83 31.78 -6.71 8.19
C ASN A 83 33.29 -6.65 8.45
N ARG A 84 33.71 -5.73 9.32
CA ARG A 84 35.12 -5.48 9.64
C ARG A 84 35.87 -6.71 10.16
N ASP A 85 35.19 -7.59 10.90
CA ASP A 85 35.82 -8.72 11.59
C ASP A 85 36.10 -9.92 10.67
N THR A 86 35.35 -10.01 9.57
CA THR A 86 35.43 -11.13 8.62
C THR A 86 35.90 -10.71 7.23
N ARG A 87 35.99 -9.41 6.95
CA ARG A 87 36.39 -8.88 5.64
C ARG A 87 37.79 -9.33 5.20
N ASP A 88 38.73 -9.49 6.12
CA ASP A 88 40.10 -9.87 5.76
C ASP A 88 40.18 -11.36 5.35
N ARG A 89 39.32 -12.20 5.92
CA ARG A 89 39.19 -13.63 5.56
C ARG A 89 38.26 -13.86 4.37
N TYR A 90 37.20 -13.06 4.27
CA TYR A 90 36.18 -13.14 3.24
C TYR A 90 35.98 -11.74 2.65
N PRO A 91 36.81 -11.31 1.68
CA PRO A 91 36.75 -9.96 1.13
C PRO A 91 35.48 -9.70 0.31
N GLN A 92 34.89 -10.76 -0.22
CA GLN A 92 33.60 -10.74 -0.90
C GLN A 92 32.68 -11.79 -0.28
N VAL A 93 31.41 -11.44 -0.16
CA VAL A 93 30.36 -12.31 0.35
C VAL A 93 29.07 -12.06 -0.42
N GLU A 94 28.18 -13.05 -0.43
CA GLU A 94 26.87 -12.88 -1.04
C GLU A 94 26.04 -11.80 -0.34
N VAL A 95 25.21 -11.10 -1.12
CA VAL A 95 24.26 -10.11 -0.60
C VAL A 95 23.34 -10.71 0.46
N LEU A 96 22.89 -11.95 0.30
CA LEU A 96 22.08 -12.65 1.31
C LEU A 96 22.80 -12.81 2.64
N THR A 97 24.11 -13.06 2.60
CA THR A 97 24.93 -13.19 3.81
C THR A 97 25.03 -11.86 4.55
N LEU A 98 25.24 -10.75 3.84
CA LEU A 98 25.22 -9.41 4.46
C LEU A 98 23.83 -8.97 4.91
N LEU A 99 22.77 -9.37 4.18
CA LEU A 99 21.40 -9.10 4.60
C LEU A 99 21.08 -9.73 5.96
N LYS A 100 21.66 -10.90 6.26
CA LYS A 100 21.49 -11.58 7.55
C LYS A 100 22.36 -10.96 8.65
N THR A 101 23.60 -10.64 8.34
CA THR A 101 24.64 -10.29 9.35
C THR A 101 24.81 -8.79 9.60
N ASP A 102 24.61 -7.93 8.59
CA ASP A 102 24.88 -6.50 8.67
C ASP A 102 23.59 -5.65 8.59
N SER A 103 23.23 -5.05 9.72
CA SER A 103 22.06 -4.18 9.84
C SER A 103 22.20 -2.87 9.05
N LYS A 104 23.41 -2.33 8.88
CA LYS A 104 23.67 -1.11 8.10
C LYS A 104 23.52 -1.40 6.62
N PHE A 105 24.10 -2.51 6.16
CA PHE A 105 23.93 -2.99 4.79
C PHE A 105 22.45 -3.23 4.48
N ARG A 106 21.70 -3.86 5.38
CA ARG A 106 20.26 -4.08 5.22
C ARG A 106 19.47 -2.77 5.05
N LYS A 107 19.78 -1.74 5.85
CA LYS A 107 19.16 -0.40 5.71
C LYS A 107 19.49 0.24 4.37
N LEU A 108 20.74 0.13 3.92
CA LEU A 108 21.17 0.65 2.63
C LEU A 108 20.43 -0.04 1.48
N LEU A 109 20.32 -1.38 1.53
CA LEU A 109 19.61 -2.17 0.52
C LEU A 109 18.11 -1.84 0.49
N ARG A 110 17.50 -1.61 1.66
CA ARG A 110 16.11 -1.13 1.75
C ARG A 110 15.93 0.23 1.08
N GLY A 111 16.83 1.19 1.31
CA GLY A 111 16.76 2.49 0.63
C GLY A 111 16.98 2.40 -0.89
N GLN A 112 17.75 1.43 -1.38
CA GLN A 112 17.85 1.17 -2.82
C GLN A 112 16.55 0.58 -3.38
N PHE A 113 15.96 -0.39 -2.68
CA PHE A 113 14.67 -0.96 -3.05
C PHE A 113 13.57 0.09 -3.12
N ASP A 114 13.49 1.00 -2.14
CA ASP A 114 12.48 2.06 -2.14
C ASP A 114 12.62 2.97 -3.36
N ARG A 115 13.85 3.30 -3.76
CA ARG A 115 14.13 4.07 -4.98
C ARG A 115 13.80 3.30 -6.25
N TRP A 116 14.21 2.04 -6.34
CA TRP A 116 13.91 1.15 -7.45
C TRP A 116 12.40 0.96 -7.62
N ARG A 117 11.68 0.77 -6.52
CA ARG A 117 10.22 0.68 -6.48
C ARG A 117 9.59 1.97 -6.96
N ALA A 118 10.04 3.12 -6.46
CA ALA A 118 9.53 4.43 -6.89
C ALA A 118 9.77 4.67 -8.38
N GLN A 119 10.90 4.21 -8.94
CA GLN A 119 11.18 4.28 -10.37
C GLN A 119 10.22 3.38 -11.16
N ARG A 120 9.95 2.14 -10.72
CA ARG A 120 8.99 1.25 -11.38
C ARG A 120 7.55 1.73 -11.25
N GLU A 121 7.16 2.28 -10.11
CA GLU A 121 5.87 2.95 -9.94
C GLU A 121 5.75 4.24 -10.77
N ARG A 122 6.87 4.80 -11.27
CA ARG A 122 6.88 5.90 -12.26
C ARG A 122 6.95 5.40 -13.71
N ALA A 123 7.55 4.24 -13.95
CA ALA A 123 7.73 3.67 -15.29
C ALA A 123 6.57 2.77 -15.74
N GLY A 124 5.75 2.27 -14.80
CA GLY A 124 4.72 1.27 -15.08
C GLY A 124 5.24 -0.17 -15.01
N PRO A 125 4.36 -1.19 -15.00
CA PRO A 125 4.75 -2.58 -15.01
C PRO A 125 5.48 -2.96 -16.32
N PRO A 126 6.55 -3.78 -16.27
CA PRO A 126 7.29 -4.17 -17.46
C PRO A 126 6.44 -5.07 -18.38
N GLY A 127 6.32 -4.67 -19.66
CA GLY A 127 5.63 -5.46 -20.70
C GLY A 127 4.19 -5.05 -21.00
N GLU A 128 3.63 -4.07 -20.30
CA GLU A 128 2.33 -3.49 -20.64
C GLU A 128 2.56 -2.32 -21.60
N THR A 129 2.04 -2.41 -22.83
CA THR A 129 2.11 -1.33 -23.83
C THR A 129 1.57 -0.05 -23.20
N VAL A 130 2.47 0.88 -22.88
CA VAL A 130 2.10 2.23 -22.47
C VAL A 130 1.35 2.83 -23.63
N ARG A 131 0.04 2.95 -23.49
CA ARG A 131 -0.77 3.68 -24.45
C ARG A 131 -0.28 5.12 -24.45
N ASP A 132 0.13 5.61 -25.61
CA ASP A 132 0.63 6.98 -25.70
C ASP A 132 -0.52 7.91 -25.35
N LEU A 133 -0.40 8.62 -24.22
CA LEU A 133 -1.42 9.55 -23.77
C LEU A 133 -1.62 10.71 -24.75
N GLY A 134 -0.67 10.92 -25.66
CA GLY A 134 -0.82 11.86 -26.77
C GLY A 134 -1.93 11.51 -27.76
N GLU A 135 -2.43 10.27 -27.77
CA GLU A 135 -3.53 9.82 -28.64
C GLU A 135 -4.93 10.01 -28.02
N LEU A 136 -5.00 10.46 -26.75
CA LEU A 136 -6.29 10.74 -26.12
C LEU A 136 -6.78 12.14 -26.49
N GLU A 137 -7.92 12.19 -27.16
CA GLU A 137 -8.56 13.45 -27.52
C GLU A 137 -9.38 14.00 -26.33
N PRO A 138 -9.32 15.33 -26.06
CA PRO A 138 -10.28 15.97 -25.17
C PRO A 138 -11.72 15.66 -25.60
N GLY A 139 -12.58 15.29 -24.65
CA GLY A 139 -13.95 14.84 -24.93
C GLY A 139 -14.10 13.33 -25.09
N GLN A 140 -13.00 12.58 -25.24
CA GLN A 140 -13.05 11.12 -25.28
C GLN A 140 -13.52 10.56 -23.92
N THR A 141 -14.43 9.58 -23.96
CA THR A 141 -14.92 8.93 -22.74
C THR A 141 -14.17 7.62 -22.49
N LEU A 142 -13.59 7.50 -21.31
CA LEU A 142 -12.93 6.29 -20.85
C LEU A 142 -13.74 5.63 -19.73
N GLU A 143 -13.82 4.30 -19.79
CA GLU A 143 -14.43 3.47 -18.75
C GLU A 143 -13.34 2.65 -18.05
N TRP A 144 -13.43 2.54 -16.73
CA TRP A 144 -12.52 1.74 -15.93
C TRP A 144 -13.21 1.07 -14.76
N SER A 145 -12.62 -0.01 -14.25
CA SER A 145 -13.15 -0.74 -13.11
C SER A 145 -12.20 -0.63 -11.92
N SER A 146 -12.74 -0.32 -10.74
CA SER A 146 -12.03 -0.36 -9.46
C SER A 146 -12.74 -1.36 -8.55
N GLY A 147 -12.23 -2.59 -8.49
CA GLY A 147 -12.90 -3.67 -7.77
C GLY A 147 -14.21 -4.09 -8.47
N ARG A 148 -15.35 -3.90 -7.81
CA ARG A 148 -16.68 -4.19 -8.39
C ARG A 148 -17.33 -2.96 -9.03
N ASP A 149 -16.78 -1.78 -8.80
CA ASP A 149 -17.36 -0.52 -9.25
C ASP A 149 -16.82 -0.18 -10.64
N ARG A 150 -17.73 0.20 -11.54
CA ARG A 150 -17.38 0.77 -12.84
C ARG A 150 -17.45 2.28 -12.75
N HIS A 151 -16.44 2.91 -13.29
CA HIS A 151 -16.30 4.34 -13.37
C HIS A 151 -16.24 4.76 -14.82
N ARG A 152 -16.75 5.95 -15.08
CA ARG A 152 -16.75 6.58 -16.39
C ARG A 152 -16.31 8.02 -16.24
N GLY A 153 -15.45 8.46 -17.15
CA GLY A 153 -14.92 9.81 -17.13
C GLY A 153 -14.55 10.31 -18.51
N VAL A 154 -14.73 11.61 -18.70
CA VAL A 154 -14.42 12.32 -19.94
C VAL A 154 -13.05 12.95 -19.82
N VAL A 155 -12.18 12.70 -20.80
CA VAL A 155 -10.85 13.31 -20.89
C VAL A 155 -11.02 14.82 -21.04
N GLN A 156 -10.54 15.57 -20.05
CA GLN A 156 -10.49 17.03 -20.09
C GLN A 156 -9.19 17.51 -20.72
N ARG A 157 -8.10 16.79 -20.44
CA ARG A 157 -6.76 17.12 -20.94
C ARG A 157 -5.86 15.90 -20.88
N ALA A 158 -5.15 15.62 -21.95
CA ALA A 158 -4.10 14.63 -21.97
C ALA A 158 -2.72 15.29 -22.12
N ARG A 159 -1.73 14.74 -21.43
CA ARG A 159 -0.31 15.07 -21.53
C ARG A 159 0.49 13.77 -21.52
N PRO A 160 1.74 13.76 -22.04
CA PRO A 160 2.56 12.55 -22.05
C PRO A 160 2.77 11.92 -20.66
N ASP A 161 2.74 12.72 -19.59
CA ASP A 161 2.94 12.29 -18.20
C ASP A 161 1.65 11.96 -17.45
N ARG A 162 0.47 12.41 -17.93
CA ARG A 162 -0.81 12.25 -17.24
C ARG A 162 -2.03 12.60 -18.10
N ALA A 163 -3.14 11.92 -17.84
CA ALA A 163 -4.47 12.31 -18.30
C ALA A 163 -5.30 12.87 -17.13
N ILE A 164 -6.10 13.89 -17.42
CA ILE A 164 -7.07 14.46 -16.50
C ILE A 164 -8.45 14.10 -17.01
N LEU A 165 -9.22 13.40 -16.19
CA LEU A 165 -10.59 13.00 -16.49
C LEU A 165 -11.57 13.66 -15.52
N MET A 166 -12.76 13.98 -16.01
CA MET A 166 -13.90 14.37 -15.19
C MET A 166 -14.87 13.20 -15.12
N THR A 167 -15.19 12.71 -13.92
CA THR A 167 -16.17 11.63 -13.74
C THR A 167 -17.59 12.15 -13.91
N GLU A 168 -18.54 11.23 -14.09
CA GLU A 168 -19.99 11.55 -14.08
C GLU A 168 -20.46 12.17 -12.76
N SER A 169 -19.76 11.89 -11.66
CA SER A 169 -19.99 12.51 -10.34
C SER A 169 -19.38 13.92 -10.19
N GLY A 170 -18.74 14.46 -11.24
CA GLY A 170 -18.07 15.77 -11.21
C GLY A 170 -16.73 15.76 -10.48
N GLN A 171 -16.12 14.60 -10.25
CA GLN A 171 -14.80 14.50 -9.63
C GLN A 171 -13.70 14.52 -10.69
N THR A 172 -12.66 15.30 -10.44
CA THR A 172 -11.44 15.29 -11.27
C THR A 172 -10.54 14.14 -10.87
N VAL A 173 -10.22 13.27 -11.81
CA VAL A 173 -9.33 12.12 -11.64
C VAL A 173 -8.06 12.36 -12.47
N HIS A 174 -6.91 12.21 -11.82
CA HIS A 174 -5.61 12.24 -12.47
C HIS A 174 -5.14 10.82 -12.69
N MET A 175 -4.95 10.43 -13.93
CA MET A 175 -4.50 9.09 -14.31
C MET A 175 -3.13 9.15 -14.99
N ARG A 176 -2.28 8.19 -14.68
CA ARG A 176 -0.95 8.02 -15.26
C ARG A 176 -1.04 7.20 -16.56
N PRO A 177 -0.04 7.27 -17.45
CA PRO A 177 -0.06 6.58 -18.76
C PRO A 177 -0.45 5.11 -18.70
N TRP A 178 0.12 4.34 -17.77
CA TRP A 178 -0.20 2.91 -17.62
C TRP A 178 -1.58 2.65 -16.98
N GLU A 179 -2.12 3.60 -16.20
CA GLU A 179 -3.48 3.49 -15.68
C GLU A 179 -4.52 3.69 -16.80
N VAL A 180 -4.20 4.54 -17.78
CA VAL A 180 -4.99 4.74 -19.00
C VAL A 180 -4.86 3.56 -19.97
N ALA A 181 -3.68 2.95 -20.06
CA ALA A 181 -3.43 1.81 -20.95
C ALA A 181 -4.35 0.61 -20.65
N GLN A 182 -4.78 0.47 -19.40
CA GLN A 182 -5.70 -0.58 -18.95
C GLN A 182 -7.18 -0.25 -19.23
N LEU A 183 -7.48 0.92 -19.82
CA LEU A 183 -8.84 1.38 -20.06
C LEU A 183 -9.31 1.02 -21.46
N SER A 184 -10.54 0.51 -21.55
CA SER A 184 -11.21 0.31 -22.82
C SER A 184 -11.77 1.65 -23.30
N PRO A 185 -11.31 2.17 -24.45
CA PRO A 185 -11.92 3.35 -25.06
C PRO A 185 -13.30 2.95 -25.60
N ARG A 186 -14.32 3.76 -25.33
CA ARG A 186 -15.56 3.72 -26.11
C ARG A 186 -15.56 4.91 -27.04
N VAL A 187 -15.48 4.64 -28.34
CA VAL A 187 -15.82 5.62 -29.36
C VAL A 187 -17.35 5.61 -29.44
N ILE A 188 -17.98 6.72 -29.10
CA ILE A 188 -19.42 6.94 -29.26
C ILE A 188 -19.61 7.86 -30.46
#